data_AF-A0A6L4YZZ9-F1
#
_entry.id   AF-A0A6L4YZZ9-F1
#
_cell.length_a   1.000
_cell.length_b   1.000
_cell.length_c   1.000
_cell.angle_alpha   90.00
_cell.angle_beta   90.00
_cell.angle_gamma   90.00
#
_symmetry.space_group_name_H-M   'P 1'
#
loop_
_entity.id
_entity.type
_entity.pdbx_description
1 polymer ?
#
loop_
_entity_poly.entity_id
_entity_poly.type
_entity_poly.pdbx_seq_one_letter_code
_entity_poly.pdbx_strand_id
1 'polypeptide(L)'
;MTEFEKHLAKIRRWCAMQERCMVEVRIHCRAIGIPDKSTDKIISQLNEEGFIDEERFAKLYAGGKFRNKKWGRARIIGELKARQIPDDLIKTGLSEIDEDEYRNRIIGMVEYKISVTDSSNKMLFKHRLAKTAIAKGYEPELVSDIIDELMKKKGI
;
A
#
# COMPACT_ATOMS: atom_id res chain seq x y z
N MET A 1 -10.30 -21.17 31.83
CA MET A 1 -9.86 -20.60 30.55
C MET A 1 -8.74 -21.46 29.98
N THR A 2 -8.98 -22.09 28.83
CA THR A 2 -8.00 -22.98 28.15
C THR A 2 -6.82 -22.18 27.60
N GLU A 3 -5.70 -22.85 27.28
CA GLU A 3 -4.54 -22.19 26.64
C GLU A 3 -4.92 -21.57 25.29
N PHE A 4 -5.77 -22.27 24.52
CA PHE A 4 -6.33 -21.77 23.28
C PHE A 4 -7.12 -20.47 23.48
N GLU A 5 -8.02 -20.41 24.46
CA GLU A 5 -8.79 -19.19 24.77
C GLU A 5 -7.90 -18.00 25.16
N LYS A 6 -6.80 -18.25 25.88
CA LYS A 6 -5.82 -17.20 26.21
C LYS A 6 -5.15 -16.66 24.96
N HIS A 7 -4.72 -17.53 24.05
CA HIS A 7 -4.12 -17.12 22.78
C HIS A 7 -5.12 -16.35 21.91
N LEU A 8 -6.33 -16.87 21.74
CA LEU A 8 -7.40 -16.21 21.00
C LEU A 8 -7.71 -14.80 21.55
N ALA A 9 -7.89 -14.67 22.86
CA ALA A 9 -8.13 -13.38 23.51
C ALA A 9 -6.96 -12.39 23.33
N LYS A 10 -5.72 -12.89 23.25
CA LYS A 10 -4.54 -12.07 22.94
C LYS A 10 -4.57 -11.58 21.50
N ILE A 11 -4.85 -12.45 20.54
CA ILE A 11 -4.88 -12.07 19.11
C ILE A 11 -6.07 -11.16 18.79
N ARG A 12 -7.26 -11.41 19.36
CA ARG A 12 -8.41 -10.50 19.24
C ARG A 12 -8.06 -9.08 19.66
N ARG A 13 -7.43 -8.91 20.83
CA ARG A 13 -7.00 -7.59 21.30
C ARG A 13 -6.03 -6.92 20.34
N TRP A 14 -5.12 -7.68 19.74
CA TRP A 14 -4.17 -7.15 18.77
C TRP A 14 -4.85 -6.74 17.45
N CYS A 15 -5.79 -7.53 16.93
CA CYS A 15 -6.60 -7.20 15.76
C CYS A 15 -7.57 -6.03 16.02
N ALA A 16 -8.03 -5.85 17.25
CA ALA A 16 -8.88 -4.72 17.63
C ALA A 16 -8.15 -3.37 17.56
N MET A 17 -6.81 -3.36 17.66
CA MET A 17 -6.02 -2.11 17.62
C MET A 17 -5.77 -1.62 16.20
N GLN A 18 -5.75 -2.52 15.21
CA GLN A 18 -5.48 -2.21 13.81
C GLN A 18 -5.97 -3.36 12.93
N GLU A 19 -6.53 -3.03 11.78
CA GLU A 19 -6.88 -4.02 10.74
C GLU A 19 -5.68 -4.90 10.38
N ARG A 20 -5.91 -6.23 10.29
CA ARG A 20 -4.93 -7.26 9.96
C ARG A 20 -5.48 -8.22 8.92
N CYS A 21 -4.60 -8.70 8.04
CA CYS A 21 -4.89 -9.84 7.18
C CYS A 21 -4.40 -11.15 7.80
N MET A 22 -4.84 -12.28 7.22
CA MET A 22 -4.47 -13.62 7.69
C MET A 22 -2.95 -13.84 7.76
N VAL A 23 -2.20 -13.33 6.77
CA VAL A 23 -0.74 -13.46 6.75
C VAL A 23 -0.08 -12.71 7.90
N GLU A 24 -0.55 -11.51 8.24
CA GLU A 24 -0.01 -10.75 9.38
C GLU A 24 -0.30 -11.46 10.71
N VAL A 25 -1.49 -12.05 10.86
CA VAL A 25 -1.84 -12.85 12.03
C VAL A 25 -0.96 -14.09 12.14
N ARG A 26 -0.74 -14.81 11.05
CA ARG A 26 0.13 -16.00 11.04
C ARG A 26 1.56 -15.68 11.44
N ILE A 27 2.12 -14.60 10.88
CA ILE A 27 3.46 -14.12 11.24
C ILE A 27 3.52 -13.75 12.73
N HIS A 28 2.53 -13.02 13.23
CA HIS A 28 2.50 -12.61 14.63
C HIS A 28 2.37 -13.80 15.59
N CYS A 29 1.46 -14.74 15.31
CA CYS A 29 1.29 -15.97 16.09
C CYS A 29 2.59 -16.77 16.17
N ARG A 30 3.29 -16.98 15.05
CA ARG A 30 4.59 -17.65 15.03
C ARG A 30 5.63 -16.88 15.85
N ALA A 31 5.67 -15.56 15.74
CA ALA A 31 6.62 -14.73 16.49
C ALA A 31 6.44 -14.82 18.02
N ILE A 32 5.22 -15.08 18.49
CA ILE A 32 4.92 -15.26 19.92
C ILE A 32 4.81 -16.73 20.35
N GLY A 33 5.22 -17.67 19.50
CA GLY A 33 5.33 -19.09 19.82
C GLY A 33 4.02 -19.90 19.76
N ILE A 34 2.97 -19.39 19.11
CA ILE A 34 1.72 -20.14 18.93
C ILE A 34 1.89 -21.17 17.80
N PRO A 35 1.62 -22.47 18.05
CA PRO A 35 1.73 -23.50 17.02
C PRO A 35 0.80 -23.27 15.83
N ASP A 36 1.22 -23.67 14.62
CA ASP A 36 0.46 -23.45 13.39
C ASP A 36 -0.97 -24.03 13.46
N LYS A 37 -1.13 -25.23 14.04
CA LYS A 37 -2.45 -25.85 14.26
C LYS A 37 -3.40 -25.00 15.11
N SER A 38 -2.87 -24.29 16.11
CA SER A 38 -3.65 -23.36 16.94
C SER A 38 -3.91 -22.06 16.21
N THR A 39 -2.93 -21.58 15.42
CA THR A 39 -3.04 -20.38 14.59
C THR A 39 -4.16 -20.49 13.56
N ASP A 40 -4.30 -21.63 12.87
CA ASP A 40 -5.36 -21.81 11.87
C ASP A 40 -6.76 -21.77 12.50
N LYS A 41 -6.92 -22.35 13.69
CA LYS A 41 -8.16 -22.27 14.46
C LYS A 41 -8.46 -20.84 14.93
N ILE A 42 -7.44 -20.11 15.37
CA ILE A 42 -7.57 -18.70 15.76
C ILE A 42 -8.00 -17.86 14.56
N ILE A 43 -7.36 -18.01 13.40
CA ILE A 43 -7.71 -17.27 12.18
C ILE A 43 -9.17 -17.55 11.79
N SER A 44 -9.59 -18.82 11.84
CA SER A 44 -10.98 -19.20 11.52
C SER A 44 -11.98 -18.48 12.42
N GLN A 45 -11.76 -18.47 13.74
CA GLN A 45 -12.63 -17.76 14.68
C GLN A 45 -12.59 -16.25 14.52
N LEU A 46 -11.43 -15.66 14.25
CA LEU A 46 -11.32 -14.22 14.01
C LEU A 46 -12.05 -13.80 12.72
N ASN A 47 -12.07 -14.66 11.71
CA ASN A 47 -12.84 -14.43 10.49
C ASN A 47 -14.35 -14.53 10.75
N GLU A 48 -14.80 -15.57 11.46
CA GLU A 48 -16.20 -15.72 11.87
C GLU A 48 -16.72 -14.54 12.72
N GLU A 49 -15.85 -13.97 13.56
CA GLU A 49 -16.16 -12.81 14.41
C GLU A 49 -15.95 -11.46 13.71
N GLY A 50 -15.47 -11.45 12.47
CA GLY A 50 -15.23 -10.23 11.71
C GLY A 50 -14.02 -9.40 12.18
N PHE A 51 -13.11 -9.97 12.98
CA PHE A 51 -11.81 -9.35 13.30
C PHE A 51 -10.83 -9.40 12.14
N ILE A 52 -10.97 -10.38 11.25
CA ILE A 52 -10.23 -10.46 9.98
C ILE A 52 -11.24 -10.34 8.85
N ASP A 53 -10.98 -9.39 7.96
CA ASP A 53 -11.72 -9.20 6.71
C ASP A 53 -10.71 -8.72 5.66
N GLU A 54 -10.44 -9.55 4.66
CA GLU A 54 -9.41 -9.26 3.65
C GLU A 54 -9.81 -8.12 2.71
N GLU A 55 -11.10 -7.94 2.43
CA GLU A 55 -11.59 -6.85 1.59
C GLU A 55 -11.45 -5.52 2.35
N ARG A 56 -11.89 -5.49 3.62
CA ARG A 56 -11.73 -4.34 4.50
C ARG A 56 -10.26 -3.98 4.69
N PHE A 57 -9.41 -4.99 4.88
CA PHE A 57 -7.96 -4.80 4.94
C PHE A 57 -7.42 -4.19 3.65
N ALA A 58 -7.77 -4.71 2.47
CA ALA A 58 -7.28 -4.21 1.19
C ALA A 58 -7.65 -2.73 0.95
N LYS A 59 -8.90 -2.35 1.22
CA LYS A 59 -9.39 -0.96 1.12
C LYS A 59 -8.61 -0.01 2.04
N LEU A 60 -8.56 -0.32 3.33
CA LEU A 60 -7.87 0.50 4.32
C LEU A 60 -6.37 0.59 4.03
N TYR A 61 -5.75 -0.51 3.62
CA TYR A 61 -4.34 -0.56 3.28
C TYR A 61 -4.03 0.32 2.07
N ALA A 62 -4.72 0.12 0.94
CA ALA A 62 -4.48 0.86 -0.29
C ALA A 62 -4.69 2.38 -0.09
N GLY A 63 -5.87 2.78 0.39
CA GLY A 63 -6.18 4.19 0.65
C GLY A 63 -5.23 4.80 1.69
N GLY A 64 -4.91 4.07 2.75
CA GLY A 64 -3.96 4.52 3.78
C GLY A 64 -2.53 4.71 3.26
N LYS A 65 -2.01 3.80 2.43
CA LYS A 65 -0.67 3.92 1.84
C LYS A 65 -0.60 5.06 0.83
N PHE A 66 -1.65 5.27 0.04
CA PHE A 66 -1.74 6.41 -0.85
C PHE A 66 -1.75 7.73 -0.07
N ARG A 67 -2.70 7.92 0.85
CA ARG A 67 -2.86 9.18 1.61
C ARG A 67 -1.66 9.49 2.50
N ASN A 68 -1.18 8.51 3.28
CA ASN A 68 -0.20 8.77 4.33
C ASN A 68 1.26 8.57 3.87
N LYS A 69 1.51 7.64 2.95
CA LYS A 69 2.87 7.32 2.47
C LYS A 69 3.14 7.80 1.03
N LYS A 70 2.11 8.27 0.33
CA LYS A 70 2.18 8.74 -1.07
C LYS A 70 2.73 7.66 -1.99
N TRP A 71 2.32 6.41 -1.77
CA TRP A 71 2.70 5.27 -2.62
C TRP A 71 1.85 5.25 -3.88
N GLY A 72 2.45 4.86 -5.00
CA GLY A 72 1.73 4.58 -6.24
C GLY A 72 1.15 3.15 -6.24
N ARG A 73 0.24 2.88 -7.19
CA ARG A 73 -0.52 1.62 -7.24
C ARG A 73 0.38 0.42 -7.39
N ALA A 74 1.42 0.47 -8.24
CA ALA A 74 2.33 -0.65 -8.44
C ALA A 74 2.97 -1.14 -7.13
N ARG A 75 3.35 -0.21 -6.25
CA ARG A 75 3.90 -0.56 -4.93
C ARG A 75 2.84 -1.13 -3.99
N ILE A 76 1.65 -0.54 -3.97
CA ILE A 76 0.53 -1.02 -3.15
C ILE A 76 0.15 -2.45 -3.56
N ILE A 77 0.05 -2.71 -4.87
CA ILE A 77 -0.23 -4.04 -5.43
C ILE A 77 0.83 -5.03 -4.97
N GLY A 78 2.12 -4.73 -5.13
CA GLY A 78 3.20 -5.63 -4.72
C GLY A 78 3.13 -5.99 -3.23
N GLU A 79 2.80 -5.02 -2.38
CA GLU A 79 2.69 -5.21 -0.93
C GLU A 79 1.46 -6.02 -0.51
N LEU A 80 0.33 -5.86 -1.21
CA LEU A 80 -0.86 -6.67 -0.99
C LEU A 80 -0.65 -8.10 -1.51
N LYS A 81 0.02 -8.28 -2.65
CA LYS A 81 0.41 -9.60 -3.17
C LYS A 81 1.36 -10.34 -2.24
N ALA A 82 2.34 -9.65 -1.65
CA ALA A 82 3.23 -10.23 -0.64
C ALA A 82 2.48 -10.70 0.62
N ARG A 83 1.30 -10.13 0.88
CA ARG A 83 0.37 -10.54 1.95
C ARG A 83 -0.67 -11.57 1.49
N GLN A 84 -0.52 -12.10 0.28
CA GLN A 84 -1.41 -13.10 -0.32
C GLN A 84 -2.87 -12.63 -0.44
N ILE A 85 -3.10 -11.32 -0.56
CA ILE A 85 -4.43 -10.79 -0.83
C ILE A 85 -4.83 -11.14 -2.27
N PRO A 86 -6.02 -11.73 -2.50
CA PRO A 86 -6.53 -12.04 -3.84
C PRO A 86 -6.60 -10.83 -4.79
N ASP A 87 -6.36 -11.07 -6.08
CA ASP A 87 -6.27 -10.01 -7.10
C ASP A 87 -7.57 -9.18 -7.25
N ASP A 88 -8.73 -9.81 -7.06
CA ASP A 88 -10.04 -9.15 -7.03
C ASP A 88 -10.17 -8.20 -5.83
N LEU A 89 -9.74 -8.60 -4.64
CA LEU A 89 -9.73 -7.74 -3.46
C LEU A 89 -8.69 -6.61 -3.58
N ILE A 90 -7.56 -6.87 -4.25
CA ILE A 90 -6.59 -5.82 -4.57
C ILE A 90 -7.24 -4.77 -5.48
N LYS A 91 -7.98 -5.17 -6.52
CA LYS A 91 -8.69 -4.23 -7.40
C LYS A 91 -9.70 -3.39 -6.60
N THR A 92 -10.47 -4.03 -5.74
CA THR A 92 -11.40 -3.35 -4.83
C THR A 92 -10.69 -2.41 -3.86
N GLY A 93 -9.50 -2.76 -3.37
CA GLY A 93 -8.71 -1.85 -2.54
C GLY A 93 -8.21 -0.63 -3.32
N LEU A 94 -7.79 -0.82 -4.57
CA LEU A 94 -7.29 0.26 -5.42
C LEU A 94 -8.37 1.27 -5.82
N SER A 95 -9.66 0.90 -5.83
CA SER A 95 -10.74 1.85 -6.10
C SER A 95 -10.91 2.92 -5.00
N GLU A 96 -10.26 2.75 -3.85
CA GLU A 96 -10.17 3.79 -2.80
C GLU A 96 -9.23 4.94 -3.18
N ILE A 97 -8.51 4.83 -4.30
CA ILE A 97 -7.55 5.83 -4.78
C ILE A 97 -8.22 6.63 -5.90
N ASP A 98 -8.63 7.84 -5.58
CA ASP A 98 -9.16 8.80 -6.55
C ASP A 98 -8.13 9.13 -7.64
N GLU A 99 -8.56 9.09 -8.90
CA GLU A 99 -7.67 9.28 -10.06
C GLU A 99 -7.15 10.71 -10.17
N ASP A 100 -7.98 11.71 -9.84
CA ASP A 100 -7.58 13.11 -9.89
C ASP A 100 -6.56 13.41 -8.78
N GLU A 101 -6.79 12.93 -7.57
CA GLU A 101 -5.82 12.98 -6.48
C GLU A 101 -4.53 12.26 -6.87
N TYR A 102 -4.61 11.07 -7.46
CA TYR A 102 -3.45 10.28 -7.86
C TYR A 102 -2.57 11.06 -8.84
N ARG A 103 -3.19 11.63 -9.88
CA ARG A 103 -2.51 12.47 -10.86
C ARG A 103 -1.91 13.72 -10.22
N ASN A 104 -2.68 14.41 -9.38
CA ASN A 104 -2.23 15.62 -8.67
C ASN A 104 -1.04 15.35 -7.74
N ARG A 105 -0.94 14.16 -7.14
CA ARG A 105 0.26 13.78 -6.35
C ARG A 105 1.51 13.70 -7.21
N ILE A 106 1.40 13.16 -8.42
CA ILE A 106 2.54 13.09 -9.36
C ILE A 106 2.94 14.50 -9.78
N ILE A 107 1.97 15.33 -10.20
CA ILE A 107 2.21 16.72 -10.57
C ILE A 107 2.96 17.46 -9.46
N GLY A 108 2.46 17.43 -8.21
CA GLY A 108 3.11 18.14 -7.11
C GLY A 108 4.55 17.67 -6.84
N MET A 109 4.84 16.37 -7.00
CA MET A 109 6.21 15.86 -6.88
C MET A 109 7.10 16.33 -8.03
N VAL A 110 6.59 16.32 -9.26
CA VAL A 110 7.34 16.73 -10.45
C VAL A 110 7.56 18.24 -10.46
N GLU A 111 6.56 19.06 -10.13
CA GLU A 111 6.68 20.52 -10.05
C GLU A 111 7.70 20.95 -9.00
N TYR A 112 7.67 20.34 -7.81
CA TYR A 112 8.69 20.56 -6.80
C TYR A 112 10.08 20.16 -7.32
N LYS A 113 10.19 19.06 -8.06
CA LYS A 113 11.48 18.63 -8.61
C LYS A 113 11.98 19.56 -9.72
N ILE A 114 11.10 20.10 -10.55
CA ILE A 114 11.45 21.11 -11.56
C ILE A 114 12.05 22.34 -10.89
N SER A 115 11.52 22.82 -9.76
CA SER A 115 12.01 24.04 -9.12
C SER A 115 13.38 23.91 -8.43
N VAL A 116 13.82 22.68 -8.15
CA VAL A 116 15.07 22.42 -7.40
C VAL A 116 16.13 21.66 -8.20
N THR A 117 15.86 21.30 -9.46
CA THR A 117 16.77 20.48 -10.27
C THR A 117 17.35 21.30 -11.42
N ASP A 118 18.66 21.21 -11.61
CA ASP A 118 19.34 21.80 -12.77
C ASP A 118 18.85 21.20 -14.10
N SER A 119 18.41 22.07 -15.01
CA SER A 119 17.84 21.75 -16.32
C SER A 119 18.85 21.80 -17.46
N SER A 120 20.13 22.09 -17.19
CA SER A 120 21.18 22.20 -18.22
C SER A 120 21.28 20.98 -19.14
N ASN A 121 21.15 19.77 -18.60
CA ASN A 121 21.09 18.52 -19.35
C ASN A 121 19.66 17.96 -19.32
N LYS A 122 18.92 18.12 -20.42
CA LYS A 122 17.51 17.70 -20.53
C LYS A 122 17.28 16.22 -20.23
N MET A 123 18.18 15.33 -20.65
CA MET A 123 18.04 13.89 -20.42
C MET A 123 18.19 13.55 -18.94
N LEU A 124 19.26 14.04 -18.30
CA LEU A 124 19.48 13.85 -16.87
C LEU A 124 18.39 14.55 -16.04
N PHE A 125 17.90 15.70 -16.51
CA PHE A 125 16.80 16.42 -15.90
C PHE A 125 15.53 15.56 -15.84
N LYS A 126 15.02 15.06 -16.99
CA LYS A 126 13.84 14.18 -17.02
C LYS A 126 13.99 12.96 -16.13
N HIS A 127 15.15 12.29 -16.18
CA HIS A 127 15.42 11.15 -15.30
C HIS A 127 15.33 11.52 -13.80
N ARG A 128 15.89 12.67 -13.40
CA ARG A 128 15.82 13.16 -12.01
C ARG A 128 14.39 13.50 -11.58
N LEU A 129 13.56 14.03 -12.48
CA LEU A 129 12.14 14.30 -12.22
C LEU A 129 11.37 13.00 -11.96
N ALA A 130 11.59 11.98 -12.80
CA ALA A 130 10.85 10.72 -12.74
C ALA A 130 11.25 9.84 -11.54
N LYS A 131 12.55 9.84 -11.17
CA LYS A 131 13.15 8.91 -10.20
C LYS A 131 12.35 8.79 -8.89
N THR A 132 11.93 9.91 -8.31
CA THR A 132 11.24 9.90 -7.00
C THR A 132 9.83 9.33 -7.09
N ALA A 133 9.08 9.63 -8.15
CA ALA A 133 7.74 9.09 -8.36
C ALA A 133 7.82 7.57 -8.65
N ILE A 134 8.70 7.14 -9.55
CA ILE A 134 8.87 5.72 -9.86
C ILE A 134 9.29 4.91 -8.62
N ALA A 135 10.23 5.43 -7.81
CA ALA A 135 10.63 4.77 -6.55
C ALA A 135 9.49 4.67 -5.51
N LYS A 136 8.46 5.53 -5.63
CA LYS A 136 7.25 5.45 -4.81
C LYS A 136 6.21 4.47 -5.37
N GLY A 137 6.44 3.92 -6.56
CA GLY A 137 5.57 2.93 -7.22
C GLY A 137 4.52 3.53 -8.14
N TYR A 138 4.72 4.76 -8.63
CA TYR A 138 3.90 5.31 -9.70
C TYR A 138 4.36 4.77 -11.06
N GLU A 139 3.42 4.58 -11.97
CA GLU A 139 3.60 3.99 -13.28
C GLU A 139 4.57 4.84 -14.13
N PRO A 140 5.65 4.27 -14.70
CA PRO A 140 6.65 5.03 -15.45
C PRO A 140 6.07 5.84 -16.62
N GLU A 141 5.11 5.25 -17.35
CA GLU A 141 4.45 5.90 -18.49
C GLU A 141 3.67 7.15 -18.05
N LEU A 142 2.78 7.01 -17.05
CA LEU A 142 2.03 8.13 -16.49
C LEU A 142 2.93 9.24 -15.95
N VAL A 143 4.03 8.87 -15.28
CA VAL A 143 5.00 9.84 -14.78
C VAL A 143 5.67 10.59 -15.94
N SER A 144 6.03 9.88 -17.02
CA SER A 144 6.62 10.49 -18.22
C SER A 144 5.68 11.47 -18.88
N ASP A 145 4.41 11.10 -19.07
CA ASP A 145 3.40 11.95 -19.70
C ASP A 145 3.19 13.26 -18.92
N ILE A 146 3.12 13.16 -17.58
CA ILE A 146 2.98 14.33 -16.71
C ILE A 146 4.23 15.21 -16.75
N ILE A 147 5.43 14.64 -16.81
CA ILE A 147 6.67 15.41 -16.97
C ILE A 147 6.63 16.19 -18.28
N ASP A 148 6.25 15.55 -19.38
CA ASP A 148 6.23 16.16 -20.70
C ASP A 148 5.19 17.29 -20.79
N GLU A 149 4.00 17.09 -20.21
CA GLU A 149 2.97 18.12 -20.09
C GLU A 149 3.46 19.34 -19.29
N LEU A 150 4.08 19.10 -18.12
CA LEU A 150 4.56 20.18 -17.25
C LEU A 150 5.73 20.94 -17.86
N MET A 151 6.66 20.26 -18.52
CA MET A 151 7.76 20.89 -19.25
C MET A 151 7.24 21.77 -20.38
N LYS A 152 6.29 21.26 -21.19
CA LYS A 152 5.65 22.04 -22.26
C LYS A 152 4.95 23.28 -21.71
N LYS A 153 4.19 23.15 -20.62
CA LYS A 153 3.48 24.27 -19.98
C LYS A 153 4.42 25.35 -19.43
N LYS A 154 5.62 24.97 -18.98
CA LYS A 154 6.63 25.88 -18.41
C LYS A 154 7.65 26.38 -19.44
N GLY A 155 7.60 25.90 -20.69
CA GLY A 155 8.53 26.30 -21.75
C GLY A 155 9.95 25.78 -21.54
N ILE A 156 10.11 24.59 -20.92
CA ILE A 156 11.40 23.93 -20.64
C ILE A 156 11.73 22.91 -21.72
#